data_AF-A0A959M8J6-F1
#
_entry.id   AF-A0A959M8J6-F1
#
_cell.length_a   1.000
_cell.length_b   1.000
_cell.length_c   1.000
_cell.angle_alpha   90.00
_cell.angle_beta   90.00
_cell.angle_gamma   90.00
#
_symmetry.space_group_name_H-M   'P 1'
#
loop_
_entity.id
_entity.type
_entity.pdbx_description
1 polymer ?
#
loop_
_entity_poly.entity_id
_entity_poly.type
_entity_poly.pdbx_seq_one_letter_code
_entity_poly.pdbx_strand_id
1 'polypeptide(L)'
;MKQYLLQTLIILSMIYLSGCNSSKSLSSGNNNSIEDLYGYLWNLTELNGTTVNTGKAALNFRANNSQKFTGNAGCNIINGNYETKENGYIKFSPLATTRMACDPQIREQEFIETLGKVDNWSINNNQLLLKNGKTIIAKLQGRVKEIVLLDGEWELNYISGPKITFEGLYPDKKPLLVFNKNNEDEVGGNTSCNGFSGKFSINGNKISFAEPFAKTMIYCQGGGEETFLKMLSKVNHYSQSGNTLTLLVDDVAVMRFTKK
;
A
#
# COMPACT_ATOMS: atom_id res chain seq x y z
N MET A 1 -40.39 64.88 42.42
CA MET A 1 -41.16 65.34 41.25
C MET A 1 -41.00 64.27 40.18
N LYS A 2 -42.05 63.46 39.91
CA LYS A 2 -42.84 63.46 38.66
C LYS A 2 -41.94 63.38 37.41
N GLN A 3 -42.08 62.48 36.44
CA GLN A 3 -43.25 61.71 35.98
C GLN A 3 -42.77 60.65 34.96
N TYR A 4 -43.61 59.63 34.78
CA TYR A 4 -43.49 58.50 33.85
C TYR A 4 -43.67 58.86 32.35
N LEU A 5 -43.38 57.86 31.49
CA LEU A 5 -43.72 57.65 30.06
C LEU A 5 -42.54 57.97 29.11
N LEU A 6 -42.12 57.13 28.15
CA LEU A 6 -42.89 56.33 27.20
C LEU A 6 -41.98 55.32 26.45
N GLN A 7 -42.43 54.07 26.31
CA GLN A 7 -42.23 53.10 25.20
C GLN A 7 -40.83 52.87 24.55
N THR A 8 -40.38 51.61 24.55
CA THR A 8 -40.31 50.78 23.32
C THR A 8 -40.02 49.31 23.64
N LEU A 9 -40.64 48.45 22.85
CA LEU A 9 -40.75 47.01 22.99
C LEU A 9 -39.66 46.35 22.12
N ILE A 10 -38.67 45.66 22.70
CA ILE A 10 -37.88 44.63 22.00
C ILE A 10 -37.60 43.49 22.99
N ILE A 11 -38.45 42.46 22.99
CA ILE A 11 -38.09 41.16 23.56
C ILE A 11 -37.14 40.50 22.56
N LEU A 12 -35.85 40.50 22.89
CA LEU A 12 -34.85 39.68 22.24
C LEU A 12 -34.89 38.30 22.92
N SER A 13 -35.71 37.40 22.40
CA SER A 13 -35.70 36.00 22.81
C SER A 13 -34.44 35.32 22.25
N MET A 14 -33.38 35.23 23.06
CA MET A 14 -32.28 34.30 22.80
C MET A 14 -32.78 32.87 23.02
N ILE A 15 -33.18 32.24 21.91
CA ILE A 15 -33.43 30.81 21.86
C ILE A 15 -32.06 30.12 21.89
N TYR A 16 -31.63 29.66 23.06
CA TYR A 16 -30.56 28.69 23.18
C TYR A 16 -31.08 27.33 22.73
N LEU A 17 -30.90 27.00 21.45
CA LEU A 17 -30.98 25.62 20.98
C LEU A 17 -29.71 24.92 21.46
N SER A 18 -29.78 24.27 22.62
CA SER A 18 -28.85 23.21 23.01
C SER A 18 -29.08 22.03 22.07
N GLY A 19 -28.47 22.10 20.89
CA GLY A 19 -28.31 20.94 20.02
C GLY A 19 -27.52 19.89 20.77
N CYS A 20 -28.20 18.81 21.16
CA CYS A 20 -27.55 17.60 21.62
C CYS A 20 -26.84 17.00 20.40
N ASN A 21 -25.61 17.46 20.14
CA ASN A 21 -24.69 16.72 19.30
C ASN A 21 -24.42 15.41 20.04
N SER A 22 -25.14 14.36 19.67
CA SER A 22 -24.56 13.02 19.74
C SER A 22 -23.31 13.07 18.87
N SER A 23 -22.20 13.47 19.47
CA SER A 23 -20.88 13.08 19.03
C SER A 23 -20.95 11.57 18.96
N LYS A 24 -21.19 11.07 17.75
CA LYS A 24 -20.87 9.71 17.38
C LYS A 24 -19.41 9.59 17.79
N SER A 25 -19.20 8.96 18.94
CA SER A 25 -17.88 8.54 19.38
C SER A 25 -17.30 7.84 18.17
N LEU A 26 -16.32 8.49 17.54
CA LEU A 26 -15.42 7.83 16.61
C LEU A 26 -14.76 6.76 17.47
N SER A 27 -15.37 5.58 17.49
CA SER A 27 -14.67 4.36 17.79
C SER A 27 -13.52 4.33 16.80
N SER A 28 -12.33 4.69 17.29
CA SER A 28 -11.05 4.40 16.67
C SER A 28 -10.90 2.87 16.69
N GLY A 29 -11.68 2.21 15.84
CA GLY A 29 -11.38 0.87 15.37
C GLY A 29 -10.21 1.06 14.41
N ASN A 30 -9.04 0.59 14.80
CA ASN A 30 -7.92 0.49 13.87
C ASN A 30 -8.34 -0.50 12.78
N ASN A 31 -8.84 0.00 11.65
CA ASN A 31 -9.12 -0.79 10.46
C ASN A 31 -7.81 -1.13 9.75
N ASN A 32 -6.88 -1.76 10.47
CA ASN A 32 -5.62 -2.23 9.88
C ASN A 32 -5.94 -3.42 8.97
N SER A 33 -5.72 -3.27 7.67
CA SER A 33 -5.88 -4.35 6.70
C SER A 33 -4.57 -5.11 6.62
N ILE A 34 -4.59 -6.44 6.48
CA ILE A 34 -3.33 -7.20 6.39
C ILE A 34 -2.49 -6.78 5.18
N GLU A 35 -3.13 -6.24 4.15
CA GLU A 35 -2.55 -5.65 2.95
C GLU A 35 -1.59 -4.50 3.26
N ASP A 36 -1.79 -3.80 4.38
CA ASP A 36 -0.94 -2.67 4.82
C ASP A 36 0.46 -3.15 5.25
N LEU A 37 0.65 -4.44 5.56
CA LEU A 37 1.96 -5.02 5.87
C LEU A 37 2.81 -5.32 4.63
N TYR A 38 2.18 -5.46 3.46
CA TYR A 38 2.84 -5.90 2.22
C TYR A 38 3.52 -4.74 1.49
N GLY A 39 4.54 -5.04 0.68
CA GLY A 39 5.25 -4.02 -0.11
C GLY A 39 6.26 -3.18 0.67
N TYR A 40 6.46 -3.48 1.96
CA TYR A 40 7.42 -2.82 2.84
C TYR A 40 8.52 -3.77 3.32
N LEU A 41 9.71 -3.23 3.50
CA LEU A 41 10.74 -3.78 4.38
C LEU A 41 10.65 -3.05 5.72
N TRP A 42 10.14 -3.75 6.74
CA TRP A 42 9.95 -3.21 8.08
C TRP A 42 11.26 -3.34 8.87
N ASN A 43 12.02 -2.25 9.00
CA ASN A 43 13.33 -2.25 9.65
C ASN A 43 13.17 -1.99 11.16
N LEU A 44 13.73 -2.85 12.00
CA LEU A 44 13.65 -2.73 13.45
C LEU A 44 14.33 -1.44 13.93
N THR A 45 13.60 -0.62 14.68
CA THR A 45 14.11 0.63 15.27
C THR A 45 14.10 0.59 16.80
N GLU A 46 13.20 -0.18 17.40
CA GLU A 46 13.04 -0.26 18.85
C GLU A 46 12.63 -1.67 19.28
N LEU A 47 13.22 -2.14 20.37
CA LEU A 47 12.94 -3.44 20.97
C LEU A 47 12.78 -3.26 22.50
N ASN A 48 11.63 -3.68 23.03
CA ASN A 48 11.27 -3.57 24.46
C ASN A 48 11.55 -2.17 25.05
N GLY A 49 11.16 -1.12 24.32
CA GLY A 49 11.33 0.28 24.76
C GLY A 49 12.73 0.87 24.55
N THR A 50 13.69 0.08 24.05
CA THR A 50 15.06 0.54 23.79
C THR A 50 15.32 0.66 22.29
N THR A 51 15.81 1.81 21.84
CA THR A 51 16.24 2.01 20.45
C THR A 51 17.37 1.03 20.12
N VAL A 52 17.29 0.41 18.95
CA VAL A 52 18.33 -0.49 18.45
C VAL A 52 18.85 -0.01 17.10
N ASN A 53 20.15 -0.14 16.88
CA ASN A 53 20.78 0.11 15.58
C ASN A 53 21.43 -1.19 15.08
N THR A 54 20.60 -2.12 14.64
CA THR A 54 21.07 -3.42 14.13
C THR A 54 21.46 -3.36 12.65
N GLY A 55 21.15 -2.25 11.96
CA GLY A 55 21.40 -1.99 10.54
C GLY A 55 20.67 -2.88 9.54
N LYS A 56 20.39 -4.14 9.90
CA LYS A 56 19.86 -5.19 9.02
C LYS A 56 18.62 -5.88 9.55
N ALA A 57 18.28 -5.74 10.84
CA ALA A 57 17.12 -6.46 11.36
C ALA A 57 15.84 -5.91 10.72
N ALA A 58 15.14 -6.77 9.98
CA ALA A 58 13.97 -6.36 9.23
C ALA A 58 13.03 -7.54 8.95
N LEU A 59 11.74 -7.24 8.80
CA LEU A 59 10.69 -8.16 8.40
C LEU A 59 10.12 -7.77 7.02
N ASN A 60 9.78 -8.78 6.24
CA ASN A 60 9.13 -8.65 4.95
C ASN A 60 8.00 -9.69 4.85
N PHE A 61 6.76 -9.20 4.83
CA PHE A 61 5.55 -10.00 4.72
C PHE A 61 5.24 -10.30 3.26
N ARG A 62 4.95 -11.55 2.93
CA ARG A 62 4.65 -11.97 1.55
C ARG A 62 3.18 -11.77 1.25
N ALA A 63 2.89 -11.09 0.14
CA ALA A 63 1.54 -10.93 -0.40
C ALA A 63 0.91 -12.29 -0.84
N ASN A 64 -0.31 -12.23 -1.38
CA ASN A 64 -1.08 -13.36 -1.93
C ASN A 64 -1.60 -14.36 -0.88
N ASN A 65 -2.02 -13.87 0.31
CA ASN A 65 -2.59 -14.69 1.38
C ASN A 65 -1.71 -15.87 1.83
N SER A 66 -0.41 -15.79 1.57
CA SER A 66 0.53 -16.88 1.86
C SER A 66 0.82 -17.03 3.35
N GLN A 67 0.45 -16.04 4.18
CA GLN A 67 0.66 -16.04 5.63
C GLN A 67 2.12 -16.36 6.01
N LYS A 68 3.04 -15.90 5.16
CA LYS A 68 4.48 -16.15 5.25
C LYS A 68 5.24 -14.84 5.36
N PHE A 69 6.33 -14.87 6.12
CA PHE A 69 7.26 -13.76 6.17
C PHE A 69 8.70 -14.28 6.05
N THR A 70 9.56 -13.38 5.60
CA THR A 70 11.01 -13.53 5.59
C THR A 70 11.62 -12.35 6.30
N GLY A 71 12.84 -12.47 6.79
CA GLY A 71 13.52 -11.35 7.42
C GLY A 71 14.97 -11.66 7.75
N ASN A 72 15.58 -10.70 8.42
CA ASN A 72 16.87 -10.84 9.06
C ASN A 72 16.72 -10.35 10.50
N ALA A 73 17.33 -11.02 11.47
CA ALA A 73 17.29 -10.65 12.88
C ALA A 73 18.51 -9.79 13.32
N GLY A 74 19.18 -9.16 12.35
CA GLY A 74 20.40 -8.37 12.48
C GLY A 74 21.63 -9.13 11.97
N CYS A 75 21.76 -10.40 12.36
CA CYS A 75 22.84 -11.29 11.95
C CYS A 75 22.30 -12.45 11.10
N ASN A 76 21.46 -13.30 11.68
CA ASN A 76 20.86 -14.43 10.96
C ASN A 76 19.62 -14.08 10.15
N ILE A 77 19.37 -14.88 9.13
CA ILE A 77 18.12 -14.85 8.36
C ILE A 77 17.04 -15.56 9.18
N ILE A 78 15.83 -15.00 9.17
CA ILE A 78 14.64 -15.59 9.80
C ILE A 78 13.55 -15.81 8.75
N ASN A 79 12.85 -16.94 8.82
CA ASN A 79 11.71 -17.24 7.97
C ASN A 79 10.63 -17.92 8.81
N GLY A 80 9.36 -17.68 8.46
CA GLY A 80 8.28 -18.35 9.15
C GLY A 80 6.90 -18.05 8.58
N ASN A 81 5.91 -18.60 9.28
CA ASN A 81 4.51 -18.34 9.01
C ASN A 81 3.93 -17.46 10.13
N TYR A 82 2.83 -16.79 9.85
CA TYR A 82 2.05 -16.06 10.85
C TYR A 82 0.55 -16.27 10.60
N GLU A 83 -0.23 -16.24 11.65
CA GLU A 83 -1.70 -16.22 11.58
C GLU A 83 -2.18 -14.81 11.85
N THR A 84 -3.21 -14.36 11.14
CA THR A 84 -3.88 -13.07 11.38
C THR A 84 -5.38 -13.25 11.46
N LYS A 85 -6.06 -12.36 12.19
CA LYS A 85 -7.54 -12.30 12.27
C LYS A 85 -7.99 -10.85 12.16
N GLU A 86 -9.30 -10.66 11.96
CA GLU A 86 -9.93 -9.35 12.09
C GLU A 86 -9.58 -8.71 13.45
N ASN A 87 -9.45 -7.38 13.49
CA ASN A 87 -9.04 -6.56 14.64
C ASN A 87 -7.52 -6.47 14.93
N GLY A 88 -6.66 -6.83 13.99
CA GLY A 88 -5.21 -6.60 14.12
C GLY A 88 -4.48 -7.64 15.00
N TYR A 89 -5.10 -8.80 15.21
CA TYR A 89 -4.41 -9.96 15.81
C TYR A 89 -3.36 -10.48 14.84
N ILE A 90 -2.15 -10.76 15.34
CA ILE A 90 -1.12 -11.49 14.59
C ILE A 90 -0.33 -12.39 15.52
N LYS A 91 -0.06 -13.63 15.10
CA LYS A 91 0.77 -14.57 15.86
C LYS A 91 1.77 -15.25 14.93
N PHE A 92 3.05 -15.18 15.28
CA PHE A 92 4.10 -15.87 14.56
C PHE A 92 4.18 -17.34 15.00
N SER A 93 4.27 -18.23 14.02
CA SER A 93 4.63 -19.64 14.26
C SER A 93 6.13 -19.75 14.63
N PRO A 94 6.58 -20.91 15.14
CA PRO A 94 8.01 -21.15 15.34
C PRO A 94 8.83 -20.79 14.10
N LEU A 95 9.89 -19.99 14.30
CA LEU A 95 10.70 -19.44 13.22
C LEU A 95 11.83 -20.40 12.86
N ALA A 96 12.16 -20.46 11.57
CA ALA A 96 13.40 -21.06 11.10
C ALA A 96 14.49 -19.98 10.99
N THR A 97 15.67 -20.27 11.55
CA THR A 97 16.81 -19.34 11.56
C THR A 97 18.07 -20.00 11.01
N THR A 98 18.96 -19.20 10.41
CA THR A 98 20.36 -19.63 10.20
C THR A 98 21.11 -19.61 11.53
N ARG A 99 22.28 -20.27 11.61
CA ARG A 99 23.09 -20.40 12.84
C ARG A 99 24.51 -19.84 12.66
N MET A 100 24.63 -18.56 12.34
CA MET A 100 25.89 -17.83 12.40
C MET A 100 26.18 -17.38 13.83
N ALA A 101 27.47 -17.23 14.17
CA ALA A 101 27.88 -16.59 15.42
C ALA A 101 27.70 -15.08 15.28
N CYS A 102 27.06 -14.45 16.26
CA CYS A 102 26.60 -13.07 16.16
C CYS A 102 27.09 -12.23 17.34
N ASP A 103 27.40 -10.97 17.06
CA ASP A 103 27.75 -10.01 18.09
C ASP A 103 26.55 -9.81 19.04
N PRO A 104 26.72 -9.98 20.37
CA PRO A 104 25.65 -9.76 21.34
C PRO A 104 24.99 -8.37 21.24
N GLN A 105 25.71 -7.35 20.78
CA GLN A 105 25.18 -6.00 20.60
C GLN A 105 24.06 -5.92 19.56
N ILE A 106 23.98 -6.90 18.64
CA ILE A 106 22.92 -6.99 17.63
C ILE A 106 21.57 -7.35 18.27
N ARG A 107 21.57 -7.94 19.49
CA ARG A 107 20.36 -8.34 20.23
C ARG A 107 19.42 -9.24 19.42
N GLU A 108 20.00 -10.09 18.57
CA GLU A 108 19.27 -10.99 17.67
C GLU A 108 18.31 -11.93 18.41
N GLN A 109 18.82 -12.59 19.45
CA GLN A 109 18.06 -13.55 20.23
C GLN A 109 16.84 -12.90 20.90
N GLU A 110 17.03 -11.69 21.44
CA GLU A 110 15.95 -10.92 22.04
C GLU A 110 14.87 -10.56 21.00
N PHE A 111 15.28 -10.21 19.77
CA PHE A 111 14.32 -9.93 18.71
C PHE A 111 13.51 -11.17 18.32
N ILE A 112 14.16 -12.33 18.15
CA ILE A 112 13.50 -13.61 17.85
C ILE A 112 12.51 -13.99 18.96
N GLU A 113 12.91 -13.89 20.22
CA GLU A 113 12.04 -14.17 21.37
C GLU A 113 10.87 -13.19 21.47
N THR A 114 11.10 -11.92 21.11
CA THR A 114 10.06 -10.88 21.08
C THR A 114 9.01 -11.22 20.01
N LEU A 115 9.41 -11.68 18.82
CA LEU A 115 8.47 -12.12 17.77
C LEU A 115 7.58 -13.27 18.24
N GLY A 116 8.11 -14.20 19.03
CA GLY A 116 7.33 -15.30 19.62
C GLY A 116 6.28 -14.86 20.65
N LYS A 117 6.36 -13.63 21.16
CA LYS A 117 5.42 -13.05 22.14
C LYS A 117 4.37 -12.15 21.52
N VAL A 118 4.45 -11.86 20.22
CA VAL A 118 3.52 -10.95 19.55
C VAL A 118 2.14 -11.62 19.43
N ASP A 119 1.10 -10.85 19.79
CA ASP A 119 -0.30 -11.24 19.60
C ASP A 119 -1.13 -10.19 18.84
N ASN A 120 -0.61 -8.97 18.68
CA ASN A 120 -1.30 -7.86 18.05
C ASN A 120 -0.34 -6.97 17.27
N TRP A 121 -0.87 -6.27 16.27
CA TRP A 121 -0.11 -5.27 15.52
C TRP A 121 -0.94 -4.04 15.16
N SER A 122 -0.24 -2.96 14.83
CA SER A 122 -0.83 -1.79 14.20
C SER A 122 0.20 -1.01 13.42
N ILE A 123 -0.22 -0.28 12.40
CA ILE A 123 0.63 0.71 11.73
C ILE A 123 0.20 2.11 12.17
N ASN A 124 1.17 2.95 12.54
CA ASN A 124 0.95 4.37 12.75
C ASN A 124 2.15 5.14 12.17
N ASN A 125 1.90 6.20 11.39
CA ASN A 125 2.95 7.04 10.79
C ASN A 125 4.05 6.23 10.07
N ASN A 126 3.65 5.25 9.25
CA ASN A 126 4.57 4.36 8.53
C ASN A 126 5.50 3.53 9.45
N GLN A 127 5.09 3.31 10.70
CA GLN A 127 5.78 2.48 11.66
C GLN A 127 4.89 1.30 12.06
N LEU A 128 5.39 0.08 11.82
CA LEU A 128 4.77 -1.14 12.31
C LEU A 128 5.07 -1.29 13.80
N LEU A 129 4.03 -1.41 14.60
CA LEU A 129 4.07 -1.63 16.03
C LEU A 129 3.64 -3.07 16.31
N LEU A 130 4.54 -3.90 16.81
CA LEU A 130 4.23 -5.25 17.28
C LEU A 130 3.99 -5.21 18.79
N LYS A 131 2.93 -5.88 19.23
CA LYS A 131 2.40 -5.78 20.59
C LYS A 131 2.20 -7.15 21.23
N ASN A 132 2.26 -7.17 22.55
CA ASN A 132 1.74 -8.24 23.40
C ASN A 132 0.66 -7.61 24.31
N GLY A 133 -0.59 -7.99 24.09
CA GLY A 133 -1.75 -7.29 24.62
C GLY A 133 -1.75 -5.80 24.23
N LYS A 134 -1.67 -4.92 25.23
CA LYS A 134 -1.65 -3.45 25.03
C LYS A 134 -0.25 -2.87 24.93
N THR A 135 0.79 -3.66 25.20
CA THR A 135 2.18 -3.19 25.29
C THR A 135 2.87 -3.31 23.95
N ILE A 136 3.51 -2.22 23.49
CA ILE A 136 4.38 -2.25 22.31
C ILE A 136 5.72 -2.86 22.71
N ILE A 137 6.10 -3.95 22.04
CA ILE A 137 7.33 -4.69 22.33
C ILE A 137 8.36 -4.61 21.20
N ALA A 138 7.94 -4.22 19.98
CA ALA A 138 8.85 -3.83 18.92
C ALA A 138 8.24 -2.73 18.04
N LYS A 139 9.08 -1.83 17.54
CA LYS A 139 8.73 -0.85 16.51
C LYS A 139 9.63 -1.01 15.31
N LEU A 140 9.03 -0.99 14.12
CA LEU A 140 9.74 -1.17 12.86
C LEU A 140 9.35 -0.07 11.88
N GLN A 141 10.34 0.60 11.31
CA GLN A 141 10.14 1.63 10.30
C GLN A 141 9.91 0.99 8.93
N GLY A 142 8.76 1.31 8.31
CA GLY A 142 8.48 0.91 6.94
C GLY A 142 9.42 1.63 5.98
N ARG A 143 10.20 0.88 5.22
CA ARG A 143 10.84 1.34 3.99
C ARG A 143 10.14 0.67 2.84
N VAL A 144 9.54 1.46 1.95
CA VAL A 144 8.80 0.88 0.82
C VAL A 144 9.80 0.06 -0.01
N LYS A 145 9.53 -1.23 -0.13
CA LYS A 145 10.36 -2.17 -0.90
C LYS A 145 10.09 -2.04 -2.40
N GLU A 146 8.89 -1.58 -2.77
CA GLU A 146 8.36 -1.77 -4.13
C GLU A 146 8.17 -0.54 -5.00
N ILE A 147 8.53 0.67 -4.54
CA ILE A 147 8.60 1.80 -5.50
C ILE A 147 9.92 1.76 -6.31
N VAL A 148 10.73 0.70 -6.15
CA VAL A 148 11.89 0.39 -7.01
C VAL A 148 11.56 -0.77 -7.99
N LEU A 149 10.44 -1.50 -7.79
CA LEU A 149 10.13 -2.72 -8.53
C LEU A 149 9.39 -2.45 -9.85
N LEU A 150 8.55 -1.41 -9.90
CA LEU A 150 7.83 -0.99 -11.10
C LEU A 150 8.60 -0.03 -11.99
N ASP A 151 9.69 0.58 -11.51
CA ASP A 151 10.49 1.51 -12.32
C ASP A 151 11.02 0.83 -13.59
N GLY A 152 10.97 1.57 -14.70
CA GLY A 152 11.34 1.11 -16.03
C GLY A 152 10.16 0.82 -16.96
N GLU A 153 10.47 0.11 -18.05
CA GLU A 153 9.55 -0.12 -19.16
C GLU A 153 8.91 -1.51 -19.11
N TRP A 154 7.61 -1.56 -19.37
CA TRP A 154 6.78 -2.76 -19.34
C TRP A 154 6.01 -2.91 -20.65
N GLU A 155 6.21 -4.03 -21.35
CA GLU A 155 5.53 -4.32 -22.61
C GLU A 155 4.27 -5.16 -22.37
N LEU A 156 3.12 -4.68 -22.85
CA LEU A 156 1.83 -5.36 -22.71
C LEU A 156 1.85 -6.68 -23.51
N ASN A 157 1.42 -7.77 -22.90
CA ASN A 157 1.26 -9.07 -23.57
C ASN A 157 -0.15 -9.66 -23.45
N TYR A 158 -1.03 -9.06 -22.65
CA TYR A 158 -2.40 -9.47 -22.47
C TYR A 158 -3.27 -8.30 -22.01
N ILE A 159 -4.47 -8.19 -22.58
CA ILE A 159 -5.52 -7.28 -22.14
C ILE A 159 -6.88 -7.98 -22.25
N SER A 160 -7.68 -7.90 -21.20
CA SER A 160 -9.04 -8.47 -21.16
C SER A 160 -10.06 -7.53 -21.80
N GLY A 161 -11.21 -8.05 -22.25
CA GLY A 161 -12.38 -7.27 -22.68
C GLY A 161 -12.69 -7.27 -24.20
N PRO A 162 -11.71 -7.07 -25.10
CA PRO A 162 -11.96 -7.08 -26.54
C PRO A 162 -12.48 -8.42 -27.07
N LYS A 163 -13.39 -8.37 -28.06
CA LYS A 163 -13.84 -9.54 -28.83
C LYS A 163 -12.90 -9.91 -29.99
N ILE A 164 -11.74 -9.27 -30.06
CA ILE A 164 -10.69 -9.48 -31.05
C ILE A 164 -9.46 -10.07 -30.35
N THR A 165 -8.63 -10.80 -31.11
CA THR A 165 -7.36 -11.31 -30.59
C THR A 165 -6.42 -10.17 -30.21
N PHE A 166 -5.46 -10.45 -29.33
CA PHE A 166 -4.46 -9.47 -28.90
C PHE A 166 -3.66 -8.93 -30.10
N GLU A 167 -3.27 -9.83 -31.01
CA GLU A 167 -2.56 -9.52 -32.25
C GLU A 167 -3.42 -8.72 -33.23
N GLY A 168 -4.74 -8.95 -33.27
CA GLY A 168 -5.66 -8.16 -34.09
C GLY A 168 -5.88 -6.75 -33.53
N LEU A 169 -5.72 -6.58 -32.21
CA LEU A 169 -5.82 -5.30 -31.54
C LEU A 169 -4.54 -4.47 -31.65
N TYR A 170 -3.38 -5.13 -31.67
CA TYR A 170 -2.05 -4.53 -31.72
C TYR A 170 -1.20 -5.19 -32.82
N PRO A 171 -1.54 -5.02 -34.11
CA PRO A 171 -0.91 -5.75 -35.21
C PRO A 171 0.54 -5.32 -35.46
N ASP A 172 0.87 -4.04 -35.24
CA ASP A 172 2.18 -3.49 -35.59
C ASP A 172 3.14 -3.42 -34.40
N LYS A 173 2.63 -3.00 -33.24
CA LYS A 173 3.43 -2.73 -32.04
C LYS A 173 2.62 -2.96 -30.77
N LYS A 174 3.24 -3.56 -29.76
CA LYS A 174 2.60 -3.73 -28.44
C LYS A 174 2.69 -2.44 -27.62
N PRO A 175 1.66 -2.10 -26.83
CA PRO A 175 1.72 -0.99 -25.89
C PRO A 175 2.84 -1.13 -24.87
N LEU A 176 3.43 0.01 -24.48
CA LEU A 176 4.44 0.15 -23.44
C LEU A 176 3.88 1.01 -22.30
N LEU A 177 4.10 0.56 -21.07
CA LEU A 177 3.82 1.27 -19.84
C LEU A 177 5.15 1.57 -19.14
N VAL A 178 5.41 2.83 -18.82
CA VAL A 178 6.66 3.29 -18.23
C VAL A 178 6.33 3.99 -16.92
N PHE A 179 6.93 3.52 -15.83
CA PHE A 179 6.91 4.22 -14.55
C PHE A 179 8.21 4.99 -14.41
N ASN A 180 8.13 6.30 -14.15
CA ASN A 180 9.31 7.12 -13.88
C ASN A 180 9.17 7.77 -12.51
N LYS A 181 9.90 7.23 -11.53
CA LYS A 181 9.81 7.73 -10.17
C LYS A 181 10.68 8.97 -9.87
N ASN A 182 11.60 9.33 -10.77
CA ASN A 182 12.41 10.55 -10.59
C ASN A 182 11.58 11.82 -10.80
N ASN A 183 10.37 11.69 -11.36
CA ASN A 183 9.44 12.78 -11.61
C ASN A 183 8.05 12.42 -11.03
N GLU A 184 7.82 12.82 -9.77
CA GLU A 184 6.49 13.04 -9.15
C GLU A 184 5.35 12.06 -9.53
N ASP A 185 5.57 10.76 -9.33
CA ASP A 185 4.54 9.73 -9.55
C ASP A 185 3.91 9.76 -10.96
N GLU A 186 4.76 9.93 -11.98
CA GLU A 186 4.36 9.91 -13.39
C GLU A 186 4.37 8.52 -14.00
N VAL A 187 3.32 8.25 -14.76
CA VAL A 187 3.23 7.10 -15.65
C VAL A 187 3.16 7.61 -17.09
N GLY A 188 3.73 6.87 -18.02
CA GLY A 188 3.56 7.17 -19.43
C GLY A 188 3.85 5.97 -20.31
N GLY A 189 4.14 6.25 -21.57
CA GLY A 189 4.54 5.23 -22.54
C GLY A 189 3.81 5.41 -23.86
N ASN A 190 3.48 4.31 -24.52
CA ASN A 190 2.87 4.30 -25.83
C ASN A 190 1.74 3.27 -25.90
N THR A 191 0.59 3.66 -26.45
CA THR A 191 -0.62 2.83 -26.53
C THR A 191 -0.70 2.01 -27.82
N SER A 192 0.45 1.60 -28.38
CA SER A 192 0.64 1.12 -29.77
C SER A 192 0.50 2.20 -30.85
N CYS A 193 -0.21 3.30 -30.58
CA CYS A 193 -0.44 4.37 -31.54
C CYS A 193 0.15 5.69 -31.02
N ASN A 194 -0.49 6.31 -30.02
CA ASN A 194 -0.03 7.57 -29.45
C ASN A 194 0.88 7.37 -28.23
N GLY A 195 1.70 8.38 -27.96
CA GLY A 195 2.31 8.54 -26.64
C GLY A 195 1.26 8.98 -25.63
N PHE A 196 1.36 8.51 -24.39
CA PHE A 196 0.51 8.97 -23.29
C PHE A 196 1.33 9.28 -22.04
N SER A 197 0.78 10.14 -21.18
CA SER A 197 1.27 10.39 -19.84
C SER A 197 0.12 10.64 -18.86
N GLY A 198 0.39 10.42 -17.59
CA GLY A 198 -0.54 10.63 -16.49
C GLY A 198 0.15 10.52 -15.15
N LYS A 199 -0.62 10.58 -14.08
CA LYS A 199 -0.15 10.34 -12.71
C LYS A 199 -0.65 8.99 -12.22
N PHE A 200 0.08 8.37 -11.32
CA PHE A 200 -0.38 7.18 -10.61
C PHE A 200 -0.17 7.33 -9.11
N SER A 201 -0.84 6.51 -8.31
CA SER A 201 -0.56 6.42 -6.88
C SER A 201 -0.59 4.97 -6.43
N ILE A 202 0.28 4.64 -5.47
CA ILE A 202 0.42 3.29 -4.91
C ILE A 202 0.28 3.34 -3.40
N ASN A 203 -0.52 2.43 -2.86
CA ASN A 203 -0.62 2.17 -1.43
C ASN A 203 -0.71 0.66 -1.19
N GLY A 204 0.35 0.04 -0.68
CA GLY A 204 0.46 -1.41 -0.59
C GLY A 204 0.35 -2.06 -1.97
N ASN A 205 -0.61 -2.97 -2.14
CA ASN A 205 -0.93 -3.62 -3.42
C ASN A 205 -1.98 -2.85 -4.26
N LYS A 206 -2.48 -1.71 -3.78
CA LYS A 206 -3.42 -0.87 -4.52
C LYS A 206 -2.65 0.06 -5.43
N ILE A 207 -3.10 0.17 -6.67
CA ILE A 207 -2.60 1.14 -7.65
C ILE A 207 -3.80 1.85 -8.28
N SER A 208 -3.67 3.15 -8.52
CA SER A 208 -4.66 3.90 -9.29
C SER A 208 -3.96 4.83 -10.27
N PHE A 209 -4.64 5.12 -11.37
CA PHE A 209 -4.15 6.00 -12.42
C PHE A 209 -5.09 7.19 -12.54
N ALA A 210 -4.54 8.41 -12.44
CA ALA A 210 -5.33 9.62 -12.49
C ALA A 210 -5.76 9.93 -13.93
N GLU A 211 -7.06 10.12 -14.12
CA GLU A 211 -7.62 10.63 -15.36
C GLU A 211 -7.78 12.16 -15.30
N PRO A 212 -7.73 12.87 -16.43
CA PRO A 212 -7.51 12.34 -17.78
C PRO A 212 -6.02 12.10 -18.10
N PHE A 213 -5.74 11.11 -18.96
CA PHE A 213 -4.41 10.93 -19.54
C PHE A 213 -4.13 11.98 -20.63
N ALA A 214 -2.95 12.59 -20.61
CA ALA A 214 -2.47 13.38 -21.73
C ALA A 214 -2.00 12.44 -22.85
N LYS A 215 -2.38 12.71 -24.10
CA LYS A 215 -1.98 11.90 -25.25
C LYS A 215 -1.82 12.73 -26.52
N THR A 216 -1.00 12.25 -27.44
CA THR A 216 -0.96 12.81 -28.80
C THR A 216 -2.25 12.44 -29.56
N MET A 217 -2.60 13.22 -30.58
CA MET A 217 -3.83 13.04 -31.37
C MET A 217 -3.54 12.64 -32.82
N ILE A 218 -2.79 11.56 -33.01
CA ILE A 218 -2.64 10.95 -34.34
C ILE A 218 -3.81 9.98 -34.55
N TYR A 219 -4.27 9.84 -35.80
CA TYR A 219 -5.31 8.89 -36.17
C TYR A 219 -4.85 7.44 -35.90
N CYS A 220 -5.68 6.67 -35.20
CA CYS A 220 -5.42 5.28 -34.86
C CYS A 220 -6.51 4.36 -35.43
N GLN A 221 -6.11 3.31 -36.13
CA GLN A 221 -7.01 2.25 -36.56
C GLN A 221 -7.10 1.16 -35.47
N GLY A 222 -8.22 0.44 -35.39
CA GLY A 222 -8.31 -0.80 -34.60
C GLY A 222 -8.64 -0.67 -33.10
N GLY A 223 -8.87 0.54 -32.56
CA GLY A 223 -9.41 0.73 -31.21
C GLY A 223 -8.54 0.26 -30.04
N GLY A 224 -7.31 -0.20 -30.32
CA GLY A 224 -6.38 -0.72 -29.32
C GLY A 224 -5.97 0.32 -28.28
N GLU A 225 -5.79 1.58 -28.70
CA GLU A 225 -5.49 2.69 -27.80
C GLU A 225 -6.62 2.96 -26.81
N GLU A 226 -7.87 3.07 -27.29
CA GLU A 226 -9.02 3.33 -26.44
C GLU A 226 -9.21 2.20 -25.43
N THR A 227 -9.06 0.96 -25.90
CA THR A 227 -9.11 -0.23 -25.04
C THR A 227 -8.05 -0.16 -23.96
N PHE A 228 -6.81 0.17 -24.31
CA PHE A 228 -5.69 0.26 -23.38
C PHE A 228 -5.97 1.28 -22.27
N LEU A 229 -6.31 2.52 -22.63
CA LEU A 229 -6.52 3.61 -21.67
C LEU A 229 -7.74 3.35 -20.78
N LYS A 230 -8.82 2.83 -21.36
CA LYS A 230 -10.05 2.47 -20.62
C LYS A 230 -9.84 1.33 -19.63
N MET A 231 -8.97 0.37 -19.95
CA MET A 231 -8.66 -0.69 -19.00
C MET A 231 -7.69 -0.19 -17.92
N LEU A 232 -6.71 0.62 -18.29
CA LEU A 232 -5.77 1.23 -17.34
C LEU A 232 -6.50 2.05 -16.28
N SER A 233 -7.52 2.84 -16.64
CA SER A 233 -8.28 3.66 -15.68
C SER A 233 -9.16 2.87 -14.72
N LYS A 234 -9.45 1.60 -15.01
CA LYS A 234 -10.24 0.73 -14.12
C LYS A 234 -9.40 0.00 -13.07
N VAL A 235 -8.09 -0.08 -13.28
CA VAL A 235 -7.18 -0.82 -12.40
C VAL A 235 -7.23 -0.23 -10.99
N ASN A 236 -7.35 -1.12 -9.99
CA ASN A 236 -7.32 -0.75 -8.58
C ASN A 236 -6.30 -1.55 -7.76
N HIS A 237 -5.76 -2.66 -8.31
CA HIS A 237 -4.71 -3.47 -7.68
C HIS A 237 -3.63 -3.87 -8.69
N TYR A 238 -2.44 -4.19 -8.18
CA TYR A 238 -1.36 -4.79 -8.97
C TYR A 238 -0.73 -5.98 -8.25
N SER A 239 -0.06 -6.83 -9.02
CA SER A 239 0.82 -7.87 -8.53
C SER A 239 2.03 -7.97 -9.45
N GLN A 240 3.22 -8.14 -8.88
CA GLN A 240 4.45 -8.32 -9.63
C GLN A 240 5.16 -9.61 -9.20
N SER A 241 5.61 -10.39 -10.18
CA SER A 241 6.42 -11.59 -9.96
C SER A 241 7.50 -11.69 -11.02
N GLY A 242 8.77 -11.55 -10.60
CA GLY A 242 9.92 -11.50 -11.51
C GLY A 242 9.75 -10.39 -12.55
N ASN A 243 9.78 -10.77 -13.83
CA ASN A 243 9.61 -9.87 -14.97
C ASN A 243 8.15 -9.70 -15.39
N THR A 244 7.18 -10.19 -14.61
CA THR A 244 5.75 -10.07 -14.94
C THR A 244 5.07 -9.06 -14.02
N LEU A 245 4.42 -8.07 -14.60
CA LEU A 245 3.49 -7.16 -13.94
C LEU A 245 2.07 -7.53 -14.34
N THR A 246 1.19 -7.71 -13.36
CA THR A 246 -0.24 -7.93 -13.56
C THR A 246 -1.01 -6.78 -12.94
N LEU A 247 -1.87 -6.14 -13.73
CA LEU A 247 -2.83 -5.14 -13.24
C LEU A 247 -4.21 -5.77 -13.14
N LEU A 248 -4.92 -5.46 -12.06
CA LEU A 248 -6.17 -6.09 -11.70
C LEU A 248 -7.29 -5.06 -11.47
N VAL A 249 -8.50 -5.51 -11.77
CA VAL A 249 -9.75 -4.91 -11.27
C VAL A 249 -10.28 -5.87 -10.23
N ASP A 250 -10.26 -5.42 -8.98
CA ASP A 250 -10.44 -6.24 -7.79
C ASP A 250 -9.44 -7.41 -7.82
N ASP A 251 -9.91 -8.65 -7.90
CA ASP A 251 -9.07 -9.84 -7.97
C ASP A 251 -8.89 -10.40 -9.40
N VAL A 252 -9.43 -9.71 -10.42
CA VAL A 252 -9.43 -10.18 -11.79
C VAL A 252 -8.30 -9.53 -12.58
N ALA A 253 -7.40 -10.35 -13.12
CA ALA A 253 -6.32 -9.89 -13.98
C ALA A 253 -6.87 -9.30 -15.30
N VAL A 254 -6.70 -7.99 -15.48
CA VAL A 254 -7.19 -7.28 -16.67
C VAL A 254 -6.10 -6.94 -17.67
N MET A 255 -4.85 -6.78 -17.23
CA MET A 255 -3.69 -6.51 -18.08
C MET A 255 -2.48 -7.26 -17.53
N ARG A 256 -1.63 -7.79 -18.41
CA ARG A 256 -0.33 -8.35 -18.03
C ARG A 256 0.77 -7.76 -18.92
N PHE A 257 1.92 -7.56 -18.31
CA PHE A 257 3.08 -6.96 -18.94
C PHE A 257 4.33 -7.77 -18.62
N THR A 258 5.30 -7.69 -19.52
CA THR A 258 6.66 -8.22 -19.32
C THR A 258 7.66 -7.07 -19.24
N LYS A 259 8.58 -7.12 -18.28
CA LYS A 259 9.65 -6.13 -18.13
C LYS A 259 10.59 -6.19 -19.34
N LYS A 260 10.94 -5.01 -19.90
CA LYS A 260 11.96 -4.86 -20.95
C LYS A 260 13.37 -4.78 -20.39
#